data_AF-A0A484LJ64-F1
#
_entry.id   AF-A0A484LJ64-F1
#
_cell.length_a   1.000
_cell.length_b   1.000
_cell.length_c   1.000
_cell.angle_alpha   90.00
_cell.angle_beta   90.00
_cell.angle_gamma   90.00
#
_symmetry.space_group_name_H-M   'P 1'
#
loop_
_entity.id
_entity.type
_entity.pdbx_description
1 polymer ?
#
loop_
_entity_poly.entity_id
_entity_poly.type
_entity_poly.pdbx_seq_one_letter_code
_entity_poly.pdbx_strand_id
1 'polypeptide(L)'
;MIGAVFLVLIVTMTKLAGGGAQLKVGFYDETCPNFESIVGGVIRDVAATNPNISPALLRLHFHDCFVHGCDGSILVDNGAASERHAFGHQGVGGFEVIERAKAEVEAVCPGVVSCADIVALAAREAVVLTNGASYEVETGRRDGAVSNLTLADDMPDIDDSIQTLKDKFLNKGLSNKDLVLLSGNY
;
A
#
# COMPACT_ATOMS: atom_id res chain seq x y z
N MET A 1 -3.88 49.71 29.87
CA MET A 1 -3.38 48.52 30.59
C MET A 1 -4.52 47.52 30.69
N ILE A 2 -4.36 46.37 30.03
CA ILE A 2 -4.80 45.01 30.43
C ILE A 2 -6.28 44.89 30.87
N GLY A 3 -7.16 44.14 30.22
CA GLY A 3 -6.94 43.06 29.26
C GLY A 3 -8.21 42.22 29.03
N ALA A 4 -7.98 41.11 28.32
CA ALA A 4 -8.83 39.92 28.17
C ALA A 4 -10.16 40.13 27.40
N VAL A 5 -10.17 40.11 26.07
CA VAL A 5 -10.09 38.92 25.19
C VAL A 5 -11.37 38.08 25.24
N PHE A 6 -12.17 38.29 24.19
CA PHE A 6 -13.17 37.42 23.57
C PHE A 6 -13.16 35.96 24.05
N LEU A 7 -14.30 35.50 24.58
CA LEU A 7 -14.64 34.08 24.62
C LEU A 7 -16.03 33.88 24.00
N VAL A 8 -16.11 34.08 22.68
CA VAL A 8 -17.19 33.47 21.88
C VAL A 8 -16.72 32.06 21.57
N LEU A 9 -17.29 31.08 22.27
CA LEU A 9 -17.04 29.67 22.06
C LEU A 9 -17.67 29.28 20.70
N ILE A 10 -16.96 29.51 19.59
CA ILE A 10 -17.31 28.91 18.31
C ILE A 10 -16.89 27.45 18.41
N VAL A 11 -17.80 26.61 18.88
CA VAL A 11 -17.72 25.17 18.69
C VAL A 11 -17.98 24.94 17.20
N THR A 12 -16.93 25.02 16.39
CA THR A 12 -16.97 24.44 15.05
C THR A 12 -17.12 22.94 15.24
N MET A 13 -18.35 22.45 15.07
CA MET A 13 -18.62 21.06 14.75
C MET A 13 -17.90 20.76 13.44
N THR A 14 -16.62 20.40 13.51
CA THR A 14 -15.94 19.72 12.41
C THR A 14 -16.74 18.45 12.20
N LYS A 15 -17.54 18.42 11.13
CA LYS A 15 -18.11 17.18 10.65
C LYS A 15 -16.95 16.23 10.46
N LEU A 16 -16.87 15.20 11.31
CA LEU A 16 -16.14 14.00 11.00
C LEU A 16 -16.78 13.45 9.73
N ALA A 17 -16.20 13.80 8.59
CA ALA A 17 -16.47 13.12 7.35
C ALA A 17 -15.91 11.70 7.53
N GLY A 18 -16.74 10.82 8.08
CA GLY A 18 -16.66 9.40 7.83
C GLY A 18 -17.04 9.17 6.36
N GLY A 19 -16.20 9.67 5.45
CA GLY A 19 -16.24 9.32 4.05
C GLY A 19 -15.16 8.28 3.85
N GLY A 20 -15.51 7.08 3.39
CA GLY A 20 -14.51 6.24 2.73
C GLY A 20 -13.86 7.13 1.66
N ALA A 21 -12.56 7.38 1.78
CA ALA A 21 -11.85 8.15 0.76
C ALA A 21 -12.05 7.41 -0.56
N GLN A 22 -12.81 8.01 -1.48
CA GLN A 22 -13.07 7.40 -2.76
C GLN A 22 -11.76 7.43 -3.54
N LEU A 23 -11.22 6.24 -3.82
CA LEU A 23 -10.04 6.12 -4.67
C LEU A 23 -10.39 6.68 -6.05
N LYS A 24 -9.42 7.34 -6.68
CA LYS A 24 -9.55 7.81 -8.06
C LYS A 24 -8.18 7.85 -8.74
N VAL A 25 -8.18 7.70 -10.05
CA VAL A 25 -7.01 8.06 -10.86
C VAL A 25 -6.76 9.56 -10.73
N GLY A 26 -5.50 9.95 -10.56
CA GLY A 26 -5.12 11.36 -10.37
C GLY A 26 -5.52 11.95 -9.01
N PHE A 27 -5.55 11.14 -7.94
CA PHE A 27 -5.89 11.65 -6.59
C PHE A 27 -4.96 12.79 -6.14
N TYR A 28 -3.67 12.70 -6.47
CA TYR A 28 -2.64 13.64 -6.05
C TYR A 28 -2.28 14.71 -7.10
N ASP A 29 -3.00 14.82 -8.23
CA ASP A 29 -2.63 15.72 -9.34
C ASP A 29 -2.48 17.20 -8.91
N GLU A 30 -3.31 17.64 -7.96
CA GLU A 30 -3.27 19.02 -7.46
C GLU A 30 -2.31 19.20 -6.27
N THR A 31 -2.11 18.15 -5.46
CA THR A 31 -1.40 18.25 -4.16
C THR A 31 0.04 17.75 -4.22
N CYS A 32 0.33 16.78 -5.08
CA CYS A 32 1.66 16.24 -5.33
C CYS A 32 1.78 15.73 -6.77
N PRO A 33 1.79 16.62 -7.79
CA PRO A 33 1.74 16.25 -9.21
C PRO A 33 2.90 15.37 -9.69
N ASN A 34 4.05 15.41 -8.99
CA ASN A 34 5.22 14.60 -9.34
C ASN A 34 5.29 13.26 -8.58
N PHE A 35 4.27 12.92 -7.79
CA PHE A 35 4.25 11.68 -7.00
C PHE A 35 4.58 10.44 -7.84
N GLU A 36 3.86 10.22 -8.94
CA GLU A 36 4.07 9.00 -9.74
C GLU A 36 5.46 8.93 -10.37
N SER A 37 5.97 10.07 -10.83
CA SER A 37 7.28 10.13 -11.48
C SER A 37 8.43 9.91 -10.48
N ILE A 38 8.30 10.42 -9.25
CA ILE A 38 9.27 10.23 -8.17
C ILE A 38 9.34 8.74 -7.79
N VAL A 39 8.21 8.11 -7.47
CA VAL A 39 8.17 6.70 -7.08
C VAL A 39 8.69 5.81 -8.21
N GLY A 40 8.23 6.04 -9.45
CA GLY A 40 8.72 5.29 -10.61
C GLY A 40 10.22 5.47 -10.84
N GLY A 41 10.78 6.67 -10.59
CA GLY A 41 12.22 6.92 -10.66
C GLY A 41 13.00 6.06 -9.68
N VAL A 42 12.60 6.06 -8.41
CA VAL A 42 13.25 5.25 -7.36
C VAL A 42 13.22 3.76 -7.70
N ILE A 43 12.09 3.24 -8.18
CA ILE A 43 11.97 1.82 -8.50
C ILE A 43 12.83 1.44 -9.70
N ARG A 44 12.85 2.26 -10.76
CA ARG A 44 13.72 2.04 -11.92
C ARG A 44 15.20 2.04 -11.53
N ASP A 45 15.62 2.97 -10.67
CA ASP A 45 16.98 3.04 -10.17
C ASP A 45 17.39 1.77 -9.41
N VAL A 46 16.50 1.27 -8.53
CA VAL A 46 16.79 0.04 -7.78
C VAL A 46 16.80 -1.18 -8.71
N ALA A 47 15.82 -1.28 -9.62
CA ALA A 47 15.71 -2.40 -10.55
C ALA A 47 16.92 -2.54 -11.47
N ALA A 48 17.62 -1.43 -11.78
CA ALA A 48 18.84 -1.44 -12.59
C ALA A 48 19.98 -2.25 -11.95
N THR A 49 19.98 -2.43 -10.62
CA THR A 49 21.02 -3.17 -9.88
C THR A 49 20.49 -4.38 -9.13
N ASN A 50 19.18 -4.46 -8.92
CA ASN A 50 18.50 -5.58 -8.28
C ASN A 50 17.32 -6.07 -9.14
N PRO A 51 17.52 -7.05 -10.05
CA PRO A 51 16.44 -7.54 -10.91
C PRO A 51 15.31 -8.24 -10.13
N ASN A 52 15.55 -8.65 -8.89
CA ASN A 52 14.55 -9.31 -8.05
C ASN A 52 13.59 -8.31 -7.37
N ILE A 53 13.80 -6.99 -7.53
CA ILE A 53 12.94 -6.01 -6.85
C ILE A 53 11.52 -5.98 -7.43
N SER A 54 11.35 -6.15 -8.74
CA SER A 54 10.03 -6.14 -9.38
C SER A 54 9.10 -7.21 -8.81
N PRO A 55 9.46 -8.52 -8.80
CA PRO A 55 8.60 -9.53 -8.18
C PRO A 55 8.43 -9.31 -6.68
N ALA A 56 9.43 -8.78 -5.97
CA ALA A 56 9.32 -8.48 -4.54
C ALA A 56 8.28 -7.38 -4.26
N LEU A 57 8.25 -6.30 -5.04
CA LEU A 57 7.28 -5.20 -4.88
C LEU A 57 5.86 -5.62 -5.26
N LEU A 58 5.70 -6.42 -6.30
CA LEU A 58 4.39 -6.97 -6.67
C LEU A 58 3.86 -7.89 -5.56
N ARG A 59 4.72 -8.74 -4.99
CA ARG A 59 4.39 -9.58 -3.84
C ARG A 59 4.07 -8.74 -2.61
N LEU A 60 4.85 -7.70 -2.31
CA LEU A 60 4.60 -6.81 -1.18
C LEU A 60 3.19 -6.22 -1.23
N HIS A 61 2.75 -5.74 -2.40
CA HIS A 61 1.40 -5.20 -2.57
C HIS A 61 0.31 -6.25 -2.39
N PHE A 62 0.49 -7.47 -2.92
CA PHE A 62 -0.45 -8.57 -2.69
C PHE A 62 -0.59 -8.88 -1.20
N HIS A 63 0.53 -9.00 -0.48
CA HIS A 63 0.55 -9.32 0.95
C HIS A 63 -0.11 -8.23 1.79
N ASP A 64 0.17 -6.95 1.51
CA ASP A 64 -0.51 -5.82 2.15
C ASP A 64 -2.03 -5.92 1.95
N CYS A 65 -2.49 -6.01 0.70
CA CYS A 65 -3.92 -6.04 0.41
C CYS A 65 -4.67 -7.25 0.98
N PHE A 66 -4.00 -8.40 1.11
CA PHE A 66 -4.64 -9.60 1.63
C PHE A 66 -4.82 -9.54 3.15
N VAL A 67 -4.01 -8.78 3.87
CA VAL A 67 -4.09 -8.62 5.32
C VAL A 67 -4.79 -7.32 5.66
N HIS A 68 -6.02 -7.41 6.16
CA HIS A 68 -6.82 -6.25 6.60
C HIS A 68 -7.06 -5.11 5.56
N GLY A 69 -6.61 -5.28 4.31
CA GLY A 69 -6.85 -4.37 3.18
C GLY A 69 -5.59 -3.64 2.73
N CYS A 70 -5.65 -2.94 1.60
CA CYS A 70 -4.49 -2.20 1.07
C CYS A 70 -4.26 -0.90 1.84
N ASP A 71 -3.66 -1.00 3.03
CA ASP A 71 -3.49 0.13 3.95
C ASP A 71 -2.04 0.34 4.38
N GLY A 72 -1.06 -0.39 3.83
CA GLY A 72 0.34 -0.23 4.19
C GLY A 72 0.69 -0.73 5.60
N SER A 73 -0.23 -1.43 6.29
CA SER A 73 0.00 -2.02 7.62
C SER A 73 1.19 -2.97 7.67
N ILE A 74 1.52 -3.61 6.54
CA ILE A 74 2.69 -4.48 6.42
C ILE A 74 4.03 -3.73 6.63
N LEU A 75 4.04 -2.41 6.43
CA LEU A 75 5.21 -1.54 6.57
C LEU A 75 5.43 -1.06 8.01
N VAL A 76 4.42 -1.17 8.87
CA VAL A 76 4.48 -0.67 10.24
C VAL A 76 5.31 -1.63 11.10
N ASP A 77 6.36 -1.11 11.72
CA ASP A 77 7.17 -1.85 12.68
C ASP A 77 6.78 -1.49 14.12
N ASN A 78 6.06 -2.41 14.77
CA ASN A 78 5.72 -2.35 16.20
C ASN A 78 6.45 -3.45 17.00
N GLY A 79 7.59 -3.92 16.51
CA GLY A 79 8.39 -4.97 17.13
C GLY A 79 7.87 -6.38 16.84
N ALA A 80 7.83 -7.25 17.85
CA ALA A 80 7.52 -8.67 17.67
C ALA A 80 6.10 -8.96 17.15
N ALA A 81 5.19 -7.99 17.21
CA ALA A 81 3.81 -8.13 16.76
C ALA A 81 3.60 -7.70 15.30
N SER A 82 4.63 -7.19 14.61
CA SER A 82 4.53 -6.66 13.25
C SER A 82 4.18 -7.77 12.27
N GLU A 83 3.32 -7.46 11.31
CA GLU A 83 2.95 -8.37 10.21
C GLU A 83 4.16 -8.86 9.43
N ARG A 84 5.20 -8.04 9.31
CA ARG A 84 6.44 -8.41 8.63
C ARG A 84 7.13 -9.66 9.20
N HIS A 85 6.79 -10.06 10.43
CA HIS A 85 7.33 -11.24 11.10
C HIS A 85 6.40 -12.46 11.06
N ALA A 86 5.20 -12.33 10.50
CA ALA A 86 4.28 -13.44 10.36
C ALA A 86 4.84 -14.53 9.43
N PHE A 87 4.47 -15.79 9.69
CA PHE A 87 4.89 -16.91 8.86
C PHE A 87 4.46 -16.72 7.39
N GLY A 88 3.22 -16.26 7.18
CA GLY A 88 2.69 -15.95 5.85
C GLY A 88 3.46 -14.88 5.09
N HIS A 89 4.25 -14.04 5.77
CA HIS A 89 5.04 -12.96 5.15
C HIS A 89 6.52 -13.33 4.94
N GLN A 90 6.89 -14.59 5.17
CA GLN A 90 8.27 -15.04 4.94
C GLN A 90 8.72 -14.76 3.51
N GLY A 91 9.89 -14.11 3.39
CA GLY A 91 10.50 -13.72 2.12
C GLY A 91 9.85 -12.53 1.41
N VAL A 92 8.88 -11.85 2.02
CA VAL A 92 8.41 -10.55 1.51
C VAL A 92 9.55 -9.54 1.67
N GLY A 93 9.75 -8.69 0.66
CA GLY A 93 10.87 -7.75 0.63
C GLY A 93 10.50 -6.46 -0.11
N GLY A 94 11.48 -5.57 -0.28
CA GLY A 94 11.28 -4.26 -0.91
C GLY A 94 10.83 -3.15 0.05
N PHE A 95 10.80 -3.42 1.36
CA PHE A 95 10.47 -2.44 2.40
C PHE A 95 11.36 -1.19 2.30
N GLU A 96 12.68 -1.39 2.15
CA GLU A 96 13.68 -0.33 2.02
C GLU A 96 13.48 0.53 0.76
N VAL A 97 12.92 -0.05 -0.30
CA VAL A 97 12.61 0.66 -1.54
C VAL A 97 11.38 1.53 -1.37
N ILE A 98 10.36 1.03 -0.67
CA ILE A 98 9.18 1.83 -0.30
C ILE A 98 9.57 2.96 0.66
N GLU A 99 10.42 2.70 1.65
CA GLU A 99 10.94 3.72 2.57
C GLU A 99 11.73 4.80 1.81
N ARG A 100 12.61 4.41 0.87
CA ARG A 100 13.32 5.36 0.01
C ARG A 100 12.36 6.19 -0.83
N ALA A 101 11.39 5.56 -1.49
CA ALA A 101 10.39 6.25 -2.29
C ALA A 101 9.58 7.23 -1.43
N LYS A 102 9.17 6.82 -0.23
CA LYS A 102 8.48 7.69 0.74
C LYS A 102 9.33 8.88 1.14
N ALA A 103 10.62 8.70 1.43
CA ALA A 103 11.51 9.79 1.79
C ALA A 103 11.65 10.84 0.66
N GLU A 104 11.79 10.40 -0.59
CA GLU A 104 11.87 11.29 -1.75
C GLU A 104 10.55 12.04 -1.98
N VAL A 105 9.41 11.36 -1.82
CA VAL A 105 8.08 11.99 -1.92
C VAL A 105 7.87 13.01 -0.81
N GLU A 106 8.23 12.69 0.43
CA GLU A 106 8.11 13.60 1.58
C GLU A 106 9.02 14.83 1.46
N ALA A 107 10.16 14.72 0.77
CA ALA A 107 11.00 15.87 0.48
C ALA A 107 10.34 16.89 -0.48
N VAL A 108 9.38 16.44 -1.29
CA VAL A 108 8.68 17.26 -2.29
C VAL A 108 7.29 17.69 -1.80
N CYS A 109 6.52 16.79 -1.20
CA CYS A 109 5.15 17.01 -0.74
C CYS A 109 4.92 16.41 0.66
N PRO A 110 5.37 17.10 1.72
CA PRO A 110 5.36 16.57 3.08
C PRO A 110 3.94 16.24 3.58
N GLY A 111 3.74 15.02 4.10
CA GLY A 111 2.50 14.57 4.72
C GLY A 111 1.31 14.43 3.78
N VAL A 112 1.53 14.39 2.46
CA VAL A 112 0.46 14.34 1.46
C VAL A 112 0.14 12.91 1.03
N VAL A 113 1.15 12.14 0.64
CA VAL A 113 0.98 10.84 -0.02
C VAL A 113 1.09 9.71 1.00
N SER A 114 0.15 8.77 1.00
CA SER A 114 0.19 7.60 1.88
C SER A 114 1.24 6.58 1.46
N CYS A 115 1.78 5.84 2.42
CA CYS A 115 2.63 4.68 2.16
C CYS A 115 1.87 3.60 1.38
N ALA A 116 0.58 3.40 1.68
CA ALA A 116 -0.29 2.47 0.98
C ALA A 116 -0.36 2.74 -0.53
N ASP A 117 -0.46 4.02 -0.95
CA ASP A 117 -0.46 4.37 -2.37
C ASP A 117 0.92 4.23 -3.02
N ILE A 118 2.02 4.42 -2.27
CA ILE A 118 3.37 4.12 -2.76
C ILE A 118 3.51 2.63 -3.06
N VAL A 119 3.01 1.75 -2.18
CA VAL A 119 3.03 0.29 -2.41
C VAL A 119 2.22 -0.10 -3.64
N ALA A 120 1.00 0.44 -3.79
CA ALA A 120 0.16 0.17 -4.95
C ALA A 120 0.81 0.63 -6.27
N LEU A 121 1.37 1.83 -6.27
CA LEU A 121 2.07 2.36 -7.44
C LEU A 121 3.34 1.54 -7.74
N ALA A 122 4.06 1.10 -6.71
CA ALA A 122 5.27 0.32 -6.86
C ALA A 122 5.02 -1.03 -7.56
N ALA A 123 3.89 -1.68 -7.26
CA ALA A 123 3.47 -2.88 -7.96
C ALA A 123 3.20 -2.63 -9.46
N ARG A 124 2.60 -1.48 -9.83
CA ARG A 124 2.42 -1.10 -11.24
C ARG A 124 3.76 -0.92 -11.95
N GLU A 125 4.68 -0.17 -11.34
CA GLU A 125 6.01 0.05 -11.90
C GLU A 125 6.79 -1.27 -12.05
N ALA A 126 6.67 -2.19 -11.09
CA ALA A 126 7.24 -3.52 -11.18
C ALA A 126 6.73 -4.31 -12.41
N VAL A 127 5.42 -4.29 -12.67
CA VAL A 127 4.82 -4.94 -13.84
C VAL A 127 5.32 -4.33 -15.15
N VAL A 128 5.40 -3.00 -15.23
CA VAL A 128 5.91 -2.29 -16.42
C VAL A 128 7.37 -2.64 -16.69
N LEU A 129 8.20 -2.69 -15.64
CA LEU A 129 9.62 -3.05 -15.73
C LEU A 129 9.85 -4.48 -16.25
N THR A 130 8.91 -5.39 -16.04
CA THR A 130 8.96 -6.76 -16.55
C THR A 130 8.27 -6.93 -17.90
N ASN A 131 8.09 -5.84 -18.66
CA ASN A 131 7.38 -5.80 -19.95
C ASN A 131 5.89 -6.19 -19.87
N GLY A 132 5.27 -6.07 -18.70
CA GLY A 132 3.83 -6.20 -18.54
C GLY A 132 3.08 -4.96 -19.03
N ALA A 133 1.75 -5.06 -19.07
CA ALA A 133 0.91 -3.94 -19.46
C ALA A 133 0.90 -2.85 -18.37
N SER A 134 1.06 -1.59 -18.78
CA SER A 134 0.78 -0.46 -17.90
C SER A 134 -0.72 -0.33 -17.66
N TYR A 135 -1.09 0.04 -16.45
CA TYR A 135 -2.47 0.33 -16.06
C TYR A 135 -2.51 1.57 -15.15
N GLU A 136 -3.66 2.23 -15.12
CA GLU A 136 -3.91 3.36 -14.24
C GLU A 136 -4.15 2.86 -12.80
N VAL A 137 -3.51 3.51 -11.83
CA VAL A 137 -3.64 3.15 -10.41
C VAL A 137 -4.55 4.16 -9.75
N GLU A 138 -5.71 3.71 -9.25
CA GLU A 138 -6.51 4.55 -8.37
C GLU A 138 -5.75 4.77 -7.06
N THR A 139 -5.65 6.02 -6.62
CA THR A 139 -4.94 6.45 -5.42
C THR A 139 -5.88 7.19 -4.47
N GLY A 140 -5.42 7.49 -3.26
CA GLY A 140 -6.21 8.03 -2.15
C GLY A 140 -6.37 7.06 -0.97
N ARG A 141 -5.60 5.95 -0.94
CA ARG A 141 -5.55 5.05 0.22
C ARG A 141 -4.98 5.81 1.41
N ARG A 142 -5.33 5.38 2.63
CA ARG A 142 -4.77 5.95 3.87
C ARG A 142 -4.03 4.86 4.63
N ASP A 143 -2.99 5.26 5.34
CA ASP A 143 -2.14 4.35 6.08
C ASP A 143 -2.88 3.76 7.29
N GLY A 144 -2.87 2.44 7.39
CA GLY A 144 -3.37 1.67 8.51
C GLY A 144 -2.48 1.84 9.74
N ALA A 145 -3.09 1.92 10.92
CA ALA A 145 -2.38 2.06 12.20
C ALA A 145 -2.17 0.73 12.92
N VAL A 146 -2.72 -0.37 12.40
CA VAL A 146 -2.73 -1.68 13.04
C VAL A 146 -1.93 -2.63 12.18
N SER A 147 -0.77 -3.05 12.69
CA SER A 147 -0.01 -4.18 12.16
C SER A 147 -0.10 -5.32 13.16
N ASN A 148 -0.64 -6.46 12.74
CA ASN A 148 -0.87 -7.60 13.62
C ASN A 148 -0.47 -8.93 12.99
N LEU A 149 0.49 -9.61 13.63
CA LEU A 149 1.00 -10.92 13.23
C LEU A 149 -0.12 -11.96 12.96
N THR A 150 -1.13 -12.03 13.82
CA THR A 150 -2.23 -13.01 13.68
C THR A 150 -3.16 -12.71 12.52
N LEU A 151 -3.32 -11.43 12.14
CA LEU A 151 -4.08 -11.08 10.94
C LEU A 151 -3.37 -11.55 9.65
N ALA A 152 -2.04 -11.62 9.68
CA ALA A 152 -1.21 -12.10 8.57
C ALA A 152 -1.07 -13.63 8.51
N ASP A 153 -1.67 -14.38 9.44
CA ASP A 153 -1.64 -15.85 9.42
C ASP A 153 -2.65 -16.45 8.42
N ASP A 154 -3.69 -15.71 8.00
CA ASP A 154 -4.70 -16.18 7.03
C ASP A 154 -4.32 -15.88 5.56
N MET A 155 -3.03 -15.99 5.24
CA MET A 155 -2.54 -15.87 3.88
C MET A 155 -2.85 -17.14 3.07
N PRO A 156 -3.10 -17.04 1.75
CA PRO A 156 -3.09 -18.20 0.86
C PRO A 156 -1.75 -18.94 0.94
N ASP A 157 -1.79 -20.24 1.18
CA ASP A 157 -0.62 -21.10 1.32
C ASP A 157 -0.48 -22.05 0.13
N ILE A 158 0.73 -22.55 -0.11
CA ILE A 158 1.02 -23.52 -1.18
C ILE A 158 0.31 -24.86 -0.95
N ASP A 159 0.04 -25.21 0.31
CA ASP A 159 -0.62 -26.45 0.71
C ASP A 159 -2.16 -26.31 0.74
N ASP A 160 -2.70 -25.11 0.48
CA ASP A 160 -4.14 -24.90 0.43
C ASP A 160 -4.79 -25.63 -0.75
N SER A 161 -5.93 -26.26 -0.48
CA SER A 161 -6.76 -26.82 -1.54
C SER A 161 -7.30 -25.71 -2.44
N ILE A 162 -7.61 -26.04 -3.70
CA ILE A 162 -8.27 -25.10 -4.63
C ILE A 162 -9.58 -24.54 -4.04
N GLN A 163 -10.31 -25.31 -3.25
CA GLN A 163 -11.54 -24.81 -2.60
C GLN A 163 -11.21 -23.75 -1.54
N THR A 164 -10.20 -24.00 -0.71
CA THR A 164 -9.71 -23.06 0.29
C THR A 164 -9.24 -21.75 -0.35
N LEU A 165 -8.47 -21.83 -1.44
CA LEU A 165 -8.00 -20.65 -2.17
C LEU A 165 -9.15 -19.82 -2.73
N LYS A 166 -10.19 -20.46 -3.30
CA LYS A 166 -11.39 -19.77 -3.77
C LYS A 166 -12.10 -19.04 -2.64
N ASP A 167 -12.26 -19.69 -1.50
CA ASP A 167 -12.96 -19.11 -0.35
C ASP A 167 -12.17 -17.91 0.21
N LYS A 168 -10.83 -18.03 0.33
CA LYS A 168 -9.95 -16.91 0.73
C LYS A 168 -10.05 -15.73 -0.22
N PHE A 169 -10.01 -15.94 -1.53
CA PHE A 169 -10.13 -14.86 -2.53
C PHE A 169 -11.52 -14.23 -2.52
N LEU A 170 -12.58 -15.03 -2.43
CA LEU A 170 -13.97 -14.53 -2.33
C LEU A 170 -14.17 -13.66 -1.09
N ASN A 171 -13.55 -14.01 0.05
CA ASN A 171 -13.56 -13.19 1.26
C ASN A 171 -12.88 -11.83 1.08
N LYS A 172 -12.02 -11.67 0.06
CA LYS A 172 -11.44 -10.39 -0.35
C LYS A 172 -12.21 -9.71 -1.49
N GLY A 173 -13.38 -10.25 -1.86
CA GLY A 173 -14.18 -9.74 -2.97
C GLY A 173 -13.63 -10.10 -4.35
N LEU A 174 -12.67 -11.03 -4.43
CA LEU A 174 -12.04 -11.47 -5.67
C LEU A 174 -12.72 -12.74 -6.20
N SER A 175 -12.96 -12.79 -7.51
CA SER A 175 -13.60 -13.91 -8.17
C SER A 175 -12.64 -15.08 -8.42
N ASN A 176 -13.19 -16.23 -8.81
CA ASN A 176 -12.38 -17.38 -9.28
C ASN A 176 -11.49 -17.01 -10.48
N LYS A 177 -11.92 -16.05 -11.31
CA LYS A 177 -11.11 -15.57 -12.43
C LYS A 177 -9.90 -14.78 -11.92
N ASP A 178 -10.11 -13.95 -10.89
CA ASP A 178 -9.04 -13.16 -10.29
C ASP A 178 -8.02 -14.06 -9.58
N LEU A 179 -8.48 -15.13 -8.91
CA LEU A 179 -7.57 -16.17 -8.39
C LEU A 179 -6.65 -16.71 -9.48
N VAL A 180 -7.20 -17.11 -10.64
CA VAL A 180 -6.40 -17.65 -11.76
C VAL A 180 -5.44 -16.60 -12.31
N LEU A 181 -5.90 -15.35 -12.52
CA LEU A 181 -5.08 -14.28 -13.08
C LEU A 181 -3.94 -13.86 -12.12
N LEU A 182 -4.23 -13.68 -10.84
CA LEU A 182 -3.28 -13.24 -9.83
C LEU A 182 -2.32 -14.35 -9.37
N SER A 183 -2.70 -15.61 -9.58
CA SER A 183 -1.78 -16.75 -9.42
C SER A 183 -0.81 -16.88 -10.58
N GLY A 184 -0.96 -16.13 -11.68
CA GLY A 184 -0.07 -16.18 -12.86
C GLY A 184 1.20 -15.33 -12.75
N ASN A 185 1.45 -14.70 -11.60
CA ASN A 185 2.60 -13.81 -11.37
C ASN A 185 3.91 -14.57 -11.10
N TYR A 186 4.39 -15.32 -12.10
CA TYR A 186 5.68 -16.03 -12.08
C TYR A 186 6.57 -15.63 -13.25
#